data_AF-A0AA38HI44-F1
#
_entry.id   AF-A0AA38HI44-F1
#
_cell.length_a   1.000
_cell.length_b   1.000
_cell.length_c   1.000
_cell.angle_alpha   90.00
_cell.angle_beta   90.00
_cell.angle_gamma   90.00
#
_symmetry.space_group_name_H-M   'P 1'
#
loop_
_entity.id
_entity.type
_entity.pdbx_description
1 polymer ?
#
loop_
_entity_poly.entity_id
_entity_poly.type
_entity_poly.pdbx_seq_one_letter_code
_entity_poly.pdbx_strand_id
1 'polypeptide(L)'
;MSYTVKENVERLNLLPPLIVVKILSRNPAITFGVIKNYLRRKVERKREEMAEDAQLIAKYRADAQKMEQQAETLRTEPRTIQAGHCTACQKALGLPAHHFLCDHSYHPRCLLGLFFFLIRPLAPTFIIGSCLPDEDCPLCAARYQKVVDMLHSQEENHKKHELFFKQLEKSKDGYAVVADYLGKGMFPRKSSLT
;
A
#
# COMPACT_ATOMS: atom_id res chain seq x y z
N MET A 1 47.01 -10.12 7.78
CA MET A 1 45.66 -10.74 7.66
C MET A 1 44.59 -10.09 8.55
N SER A 2 44.77 -8.86 9.07
CA SER A 2 43.79 -8.23 9.99
C SER A 2 42.77 -7.30 9.31
N TYR A 3 42.96 -6.99 8.01
CA TYR A 3 42.15 -6.01 7.27
C TYR A 3 40.82 -6.61 6.78
N THR A 4 40.84 -7.88 6.36
CA THR A 4 39.70 -8.59 5.78
C THR A 4 38.57 -8.87 6.77
N VAL A 5 38.84 -8.98 8.06
CA VAL A 5 37.80 -9.22 9.07
C VAL A 5 37.00 -7.95 9.37
N LYS A 6 37.63 -6.76 9.33
CA LYS A 6 36.97 -5.47 9.61
C LYS A 6 35.97 -5.08 8.54
N GLU A 7 36.34 -5.19 7.27
CA GLU A 7 35.44 -4.92 6.14
C GLU A 7 34.29 -5.92 6.07
N ASN A 8 34.50 -7.19 6.45
CA ASN A 8 33.44 -8.18 6.51
C ASN A 8 32.45 -7.91 7.66
N VAL A 9 32.91 -7.48 8.84
CA VAL A 9 32.01 -7.11 9.95
C VAL A 9 31.22 -5.83 9.63
N GLU A 10 31.82 -4.87 8.92
CA GLU A 10 31.12 -3.67 8.43
C GLU A 10 30.12 -3.96 7.31
N ARG A 11 30.45 -4.86 6.37
CA ARG A 11 29.53 -5.29 5.29
C ARG A 11 28.36 -6.12 5.81
N LEU A 12 28.58 -6.97 6.80
CA LEU A 12 27.57 -7.92 7.25
C LEU A 12 26.64 -7.35 8.33
N ASN A 13 26.94 -6.17 8.92
CA ASN A 13 26.07 -5.48 9.88
C ASN A 13 25.61 -6.38 11.06
N LEU A 14 26.38 -7.42 11.38
CA LEU A 14 25.95 -8.54 12.23
C LEU A 14 25.90 -8.22 13.73
N LEU A 15 26.50 -7.11 14.17
CA LEU A 15 26.70 -6.84 15.60
C LEU A 15 26.46 -5.36 15.95
N PRO A 16 25.72 -5.09 17.05
CA PRO A 16 25.58 -3.75 17.60
C PRO A 16 26.94 -3.10 17.89
N PRO A 17 27.11 -1.78 17.65
CA PRO A 17 28.38 -1.08 17.84
C PRO A 17 28.96 -1.24 19.27
N LEU A 18 28.08 -1.37 20.27
CA LEU A 18 28.44 -1.60 21.67
C LEU A 18 29.15 -2.94 21.88
N ILE A 19 28.72 -3.99 21.17
CA ILE A 19 29.36 -5.31 21.25
C ILE A 19 30.73 -5.27 20.59
N VAL A 20 30.86 -4.55 19.48
CA VAL A 20 32.13 -4.35 18.78
C VAL A 20 33.14 -3.64 19.70
N VAL A 21 32.73 -2.59 20.41
CA VAL A 21 33.61 -1.89 21.38
C VAL A 21 34.02 -2.81 22.53
N LYS A 22 33.11 -3.61 23.07
CA LYS A 22 33.40 -4.55 24.17
C LYS A 22 34.37 -5.66 23.77
N ILE A 23 34.27 -6.17 22.54
CA ILE A 23 35.19 -7.20 22.01
C ILE A 23 36.57 -6.60 21.74
N LEU A 24 36.62 -5.40 21.15
CA LEU A 24 37.88 -4.73 20.83
C LEU A 24 38.63 -4.25 22.08
N SER A 25 37.91 -3.87 23.14
CA SER A 25 38.51 -3.46 24.43
C SER A 25 39.25 -4.59 25.16
N ARG A 26 39.01 -5.86 24.81
CA ARG A 26 39.71 -7.01 25.41
C ARG A 26 41.08 -7.28 24.76
N ASN A 27 41.37 -6.67 23.61
CA ASN A 27 42.60 -6.90 22.85
C ASN A 27 43.53 -5.67 22.92
N PRO A 28 44.68 -5.74 23.61
CA PRO A 28 45.60 -4.60 23.79
C PRO A 28 46.35 -4.21 22.50
N ALA A 29 46.34 -5.06 21.47
CA ALA A 29 47.01 -4.81 20.19
C ALA A 29 46.26 -3.84 19.25
N ILE A 30 45.06 -3.37 19.62
CA ILE A 30 44.22 -2.52 18.76
C ILE A 30 44.24 -1.08 19.27
N THR A 31 44.78 -0.18 18.47
CA THR A 31 44.88 1.25 18.79
C THR A 31 43.51 1.93 18.78
N PHE A 32 43.18 2.66 19.86
CA PHE A 32 41.92 3.38 20.05
C PHE A 32 41.55 4.34 18.90
N GLY A 33 42.55 4.90 18.20
CA GLY A 33 42.34 5.78 17.05
C GLY A 33 41.52 5.15 15.92
N VAL A 34 41.65 3.84 15.72
CA VAL A 34 40.90 3.12 14.68
C VAL A 34 39.42 2.95 15.09
N ILE A 35 39.15 2.79 16.38
CA ILE A 35 37.78 2.66 16.94
C ILE A 35 37.06 4.00 16.92
N LYS A 36 37.75 5.11 17.26
CA LYS A 36 37.18 6.46 17.21
C LYS A 36 36.69 6.83 15.80
N ASN A 37 37.47 6.50 14.77
CA ASN A 37 37.08 6.73 13.37
C ASN A 37 35.92 5.82 12.91
N TYR A 38 35.88 4.57 13.39
CA TYR A 38 34.76 3.65 13.15
C TYR A 38 33.44 4.17 13.75
N LEU A 39 33.46 4.55 15.03
CA LEU A 39 32.29 5.06 15.73
C LEU A 39 31.79 6.37 15.12
N ARG A 40 32.69 7.30 14.79
CA ARG A 40 32.33 8.58 14.16
C ARG A 40 31.55 8.34 12.86
N ARG A 41 32.10 7.53 11.94
CA ARG A 41 31.44 7.21 10.65
C ARG A 41 30.10 6.49 10.85
N LYS A 42 29.99 5.59 11.85
CA LYS A 42 28.74 4.88 12.12
C LYS A 42 27.65 5.81 12.67
N VAL A 43 28.02 6.76 13.54
CA VAL A 43 27.10 7.76 14.09
C VAL A 43 26.67 8.75 13.00
N GLU A 44 27.59 9.23 12.17
CA GLU A 44 27.29 10.12 11.04
C GLU A 44 26.31 9.47 10.06
N ARG A 45 26.59 8.25 9.60
CA ARG A 45 25.65 7.50 8.75
C ARG A 45 24.28 7.32 9.40
N LYS A 46 24.22 7.00 10.69
CA LYS A 46 22.94 6.85 11.40
C LYS A 46 22.17 8.16 11.49
N ARG A 47 22.86 9.29 11.63
CA ARG A 47 22.24 10.62 11.61
C ARG A 47 21.71 10.98 10.24
N GLU A 48 22.44 10.63 9.17
CA GLU A 48 21.97 10.79 7.78
C GLU A 48 20.72 9.96 7.51
N GLU A 49 20.75 8.65 7.85
CA GLU A 49 19.58 7.76 7.75
C GLU A 49 18.36 8.34 8.52
N MET A 50 18.57 8.83 9.75
CA MET A 50 17.51 9.46 10.54
C MET A 50 16.96 10.75 9.90
N ALA A 51 17.81 11.54 9.25
CA ALA A 51 17.38 12.76 8.57
C ALA A 51 16.55 12.44 7.32
N GLU A 52 16.94 11.42 6.55
CA GLU A 52 16.18 10.91 5.41
C GLU A 52 14.81 10.36 5.86
N ASP A 53 14.80 9.53 6.90
CA ASP A 53 13.57 8.98 7.48
C ASP A 53 12.62 10.11 7.96
N ALA A 54 13.16 11.14 8.62
CA ALA A 54 12.36 12.29 9.06
C ALA A 54 11.73 13.05 7.88
N GLN A 55 12.45 13.22 6.77
CA GLN A 55 11.91 13.84 5.55
C GLN A 55 10.83 12.96 4.91
N LEU A 56 11.03 11.64 4.84
CA LEU A 56 10.05 10.69 4.35
C LEU A 56 8.76 10.73 5.18
N ILE A 57 8.89 10.73 6.51
CA ILE A 57 7.74 10.85 7.43
C ILE A 57 6.97 12.14 7.18
N ALA A 58 7.67 13.28 7.00
CA ALA A 58 7.01 14.56 6.71
C ALA A 58 6.24 14.53 5.38
N LYS A 59 6.83 13.94 4.32
CA LYS A 59 6.16 13.76 3.02
C LYS A 59 4.93 12.87 3.13
N TYR A 60 5.06 11.69 3.73
CA TYR A 60 3.95 10.75 3.89
C TYR A 60 2.81 11.34 4.73
N ARG A 61 3.12 12.14 5.77
CA ARG A 61 2.09 12.84 6.54
C ARG A 61 1.35 13.89 5.70
N ALA A 62 2.07 14.68 4.91
CA ALA A 62 1.45 15.67 4.04
C ALA A 62 0.56 15.02 2.96
N ASP A 63 1.01 13.91 2.38
CA ASP A 63 0.22 13.17 1.38
C ASP A 63 -0.99 12.49 2.01
N ALA A 64 -0.87 11.93 3.22
CA ALA A 64 -1.99 11.39 3.97
C ALA A 64 -3.07 12.46 4.24
N GLN A 65 -2.66 13.64 4.69
CA GLN A 65 -3.59 14.76 4.92
C GLN A 65 -4.29 15.22 3.64
N LYS A 66 -3.58 15.28 2.51
CA LYS A 66 -4.19 15.59 1.21
C LYS A 66 -5.21 14.53 0.79
N MET A 67 -4.90 13.25 0.97
CA MET A 67 -5.82 12.16 0.66
C MET A 67 -7.07 12.19 1.55
N GLU A 68 -6.92 12.51 2.84
CA GLU A 68 -8.04 12.69 3.77
C GLU A 68 -8.95 13.85 3.36
N GLN A 69 -8.38 15.00 3.00
CA GLN A 69 -9.13 16.14 2.49
C GLN A 69 -9.87 15.79 1.20
N GLN A 70 -9.21 15.12 0.25
CA GLN A 70 -9.85 14.65 -0.98
C GLN A 70 -11.02 13.70 -0.69
N ALA A 71 -10.86 12.78 0.27
CA ALA A 71 -11.93 11.87 0.66
C ALA A 71 -13.11 12.61 1.30
N GLU A 72 -12.85 13.64 2.09
CA GLU A 72 -13.90 14.48 2.71
C GLU A 72 -14.66 15.31 1.67
N THR A 73 -13.94 15.96 0.73
CA THR A 73 -14.55 16.66 -0.40
C THR A 73 -15.43 15.72 -1.23
N LEU A 74 -14.94 14.52 -1.58
CA LEU A 74 -15.72 13.54 -2.34
C LEU A 74 -16.98 13.04 -1.61
N ARG A 75 -17.03 13.14 -0.28
CA ARG A 75 -18.18 12.74 0.54
C ARG A 75 -19.21 13.84 0.73
N THR A 76 -18.75 15.07 0.87
CA THR A 76 -19.58 16.21 1.30
C THR A 76 -20.04 17.08 0.13
N GLU A 77 -19.23 17.16 -0.93
CA GLU A 77 -19.52 18.00 -2.08
C GLU A 77 -20.04 17.18 -3.27
N PRO A 78 -21.14 17.60 -3.92
CA PRO A 78 -21.62 16.95 -5.13
C PRO A 78 -20.64 17.20 -6.28
N ARG A 79 -20.00 16.13 -6.76
CA ARG A 79 -19.10 16.19 -7.92
C ARG A 79 -19.91 16.36 -9.20
N THR A 80 -19.80 17.50 -9.87
CA THR A 80 -20.45 17.74 -11.16
C THR A 80 -19.66 17.09 -12.29
N ILE A 81 -20.21 16.07 -12.93
CA ILE A 81 -19.59 15.41 -14.08
C ILE A 81 -20.00 16.16 -15.35
N GLN A 82 -19.10 17.00 -15.86
CA GLN A 82 -19.31 17.78 -17.09
C GLN A 82 -18.83 17.02 -18.35
N ALA A 83 -19.10 15.72 -18.42
CA ALA A 83 -18.65 14.91 -19.55
C ALA A 83 -19.55 15.14 -20.77
N GLY A 84 -19.07 15.97 -21.71
CA GLY A 84 -19.76 16.23 -22.96
C GLY A 84 -19.65 15.12 -24.01
N HIS A 85 -18.83 14.08 -23.79
CA HIS A 85 -18.50 13.06 -24.80
C HIS A 85 -18.45 11.65 -24.23
N CYS A 86 -18.82 10.66 -25.06
CA CYS A 86 -18.80 9.25 -24.67
C CYS A 86 -17.38 8.70 -24.78
N THR A 87 -16.87 8.06 -23.73
CA THR A 87 -15.50 7.52 -23.76
C THR A 87 -15.34 6.38 -24.78
N ALA A 88 -16.40 5.65 -25.10
CA ALA A 88 -16.37 4.54 -26.06
C ALA A 88 -16.47 4.97 -27.52
N CYS A 89 -17.32 5.95 -27.85
CA CYS A 89 -17.58 6.36 -29.24
C CYS A 89 -17.13 7.77 -29.58
N GLN A 90 -16.64 8.54 -28.60
CA GLN A 90 -16.16 9.93 -28.70
C GLN A 90 -17.18 10.94 -29.25
N LYS A 91 -18.45 10.56 -29.38
CA LYS A 91 -19.53 11.45 -29.81
C LYS A 91 -20.11 12.23 -28.64
N ALA A 92 -20.71 13.38 -28.94
CA ALA A 92 -21.43 14.19 -27.97
C ALA A 92 -22.42 13.34 -27.16
N LEU A 93 -22.41 13.51 -25.85
CA LEU A 93 -23.26 12.78 -24.93
C LEU A 93 -24.68 13.35 -25.01
N GLY A 94 -25.62 12.52 -25.47
CA GLY A 94 -27.04 12.82 -25.40
C GLY A 94 -27.63 12.27 -24.12
N LEU A 95 -28.60 12.96 -23.54
CA LEU A 95 -29.38 12.46 -22.41
C LEU A 95 -30.31 11.31 -22.90
N PRO A 96 -30.54 10.24 -22.12
CA PRO A 96 -29.90 9.92 -20.84
C PRO A 96 -28.49 9.34 -21.02
N ALA A 97 -27.57 9.70 -20.11
CA ALA A 97 -26.20 9.21 -20.07
C ALA A 97 -25.89 8.53 -18.73
N HIS A 98 -24.97 7.57 -18.75
CA HIS A 98 -24.46 6.94 -17.54
C HIS A 98 -23.09 7.51 -17.19
N HIS A 99 -22.97 8.01 -15.96
CA HIS A 99 -21.78 8.69 -15.45
C HIS A 99 -21.22 7.91 -14.26
N PHE A 100 -19.91 7.68 -14.26
CA PHE A 100 -19.18 7.05 -13.16
C PHE A 100 -18.41 8.10 -12.35
N LEU A 101 -18.15 7.84 -11.06
CA LEU A 101 -17.35 8.72 -10.19
C LEU A 101 -15.87 8.88 -10.62
N CYS A 102 -15.43 8.07 -11.58
CA CYS A 102 -14.12 8.21 -12.24
C CYS A 102 -14.15 9.19 -13.44
N ASP A 103 -15.22 9.99 -13.58
CA ASP A 103 -15.50 10.93 -14.69
C ASP A 103 -15.70 10.30 -16.08
N HIS A 104 -15.68 8.97 -16.18
CA HIS A 104 -16.04 8.30 -17.43
C HIS A 104 -17.55 8.28 -17.63
N SER A 105 -17.96 8.59 -18.85
CA SER A 105 -19.37 8.71 -19.20
C SER A 105 -19.66 8.02 -20.53
N TYR A 106 -20.80 7.34 -20.59
CA TYR A 106 -21.16 6.48 -21.71
C TYR A 106 -22.61 6.68 -22.11
N HIS A 107 -22.90 6.55 -23.40
CA HIS A 107 -24.27 6.35 -23.86
C HIS A 107 -24.77 4.98 -23.37
N PRO A 108 -26.06 4.83 -23.05
CA PRO A 108 -26.64 3.55 -22.65
C PRO A 108 -26.32 2.43 -23.65
N ARG A 109 -26.41 2.72 -24.95
CA ARG A 109 -26.07 1.76 -26.02
C ARG A 109 -24.59 1.39 -26.08
N CYS A 110 -23.70 2.34 -25.81
CA CYS A 110 -22.26 2.09 -25.80
C CYS A 110 -21.84 1.27 -24.60
N LEU A 111 -22.49 1.48 -23.45
CA LEU A 111 -22.28 0.66 -22.26
C LEU A 111 -22.75 -0.79 -22.51
N LEU A 112 -23.99 -0.97 -23.00
CA LEU A 112 -24.52 -2.31 -23.32
C LEU A 112 -23.68 -3.07 -24.35
N GLY A 113 -23.17 -2.39 -25.37
CA GLY A 113 -22.31 -3.01 -26.39
C GLY A 113 -20.97 -3.51 -25.84
N LEU A 114 -20.41 -2.83 -24.83
CA LEU A 114 -19.21 -3.29 -24.12
C LEU A 114 -19.53 -4.50 -23.22
N PHE A 115 -20.70 -4.50 -22.56
CA PHE A 115 -21.15 -5.64 -21.76
C PHE A 115 -21.32 -6.91 -22.59
N PHE A 116 -21.89 -6.81 -23.79
CA PHE A 116 -22.12 -7.97 -24.65
C PHE A 116 -20.83 -8.66 -25.11
N PHE A 117 -19.71 -7.94 -25.17
CA PHE A 117 -18.39 -8.49 -25.49
C PHE A 117 -17.61 -9.01 -24.27
N LEU A 118 -17.92 -8.52 -23.06
CA LEU A 118 -17.20 -8.89 -21.83
C LEU A 118 -17.87 -10.01 -21.03
N ILE A 119 -19.17 -10.28 -21.24
CA ILE A 119 -19.86 -11.41 -20.61
C ILE A 119 -19.50 -12.70 -21.34
N ARG A 120 -18.62 -13.53 -20.73
CA ARG A 120 -18.55 -14.98 -21.03
C ARG A 120 -19.95 -15.58 -20.91
N PRO A 121 -20.34 -16.60 -21.70
CA PRO A 121 -21.72 -17.08 -21.80
C PRO A 121 -22.14 -17.83 -20.54
N LEU A 122 -22.39 -17.12 -19.43
CA LEU A 122 -22.73 -17.72 -18.14
C LEU A 122 -23.63 -16.81 -17.29
N ALA A 123 -24.59 -16.11 -17.92
CA ALA A 123 -25.78 -15.63 -17.20
C ALA A 123 -26.92 -15.33 -18.20
N PRO A 124 -27.96 -16.18 -18.30
CA PRO A 124 -29.11 -15.95 -19.15
C PRO A 124 -30.16 -15.17 -18.37
N THR A 125 -29.94 -13.89 -18.08
CA THR A 125 -31.01 -13.03 -17.57
C THR A 125 -30.83 -11.61 -18.07
N PHE A 126 -31.46 -11.37 -19.21
CA PHE A 126 -31.90 -10.05 -19.65
C PHE A 126 -32.93 -9.54 -18.64
N ILE A 127 -32.57 -8.56 -17.80
CA ILE A 127 -33.55 -7.74 -17.09
C ILE A 127 -33.27 -6.27 -17.38
N ILE A 128 -34.19 -5.69 -18.14
CA ILE A 128 -34.39 -4.25 -18.25
C ILE A 128 -35.00 -3.79 -16.92
N GLY A 129 -34.37 -2.83 -16.26
CA GLY A 129 -34.99 -2.04 -15.21
C GLY A 129 -34.66 -2.50 -13.80
N SER A 130 -34.29 -1.50 -12.99
CA SER A 130 -34.04 -1.50 -11.55
C SER A 130 -32.78 -2.21 -11.05
N CYS A 131 -31.83 -1.37 -10.62
CA CYS A 131 -30.83 -1.67 -9.58
C CYS A 131 -29.84 -2.79 -9.92
N LEU A 132 -28.87 -2.53 -10.81
CA LEU A 132 -27.62 -3.28 -10.78
C LEU A 132 -26.75 -2.65 -9.67
N PRO A 133 -26.51 -3.35 -8.55
CA PRO A 133 -25.50 -2.94 -7.60
C PRO A 133 -24.13 -3.23 -8.24
N ASP A 134 -23.27 -2.22 -8.25
CA ASP A 134 -21.82 -2.37 -8.50
C ASP A 134 -21.38 -2.68 -9.94
N GLU A 135 -21.91 -1.95 -10.94
CA GLU A 135 -21.23 -1.91 -12.24
C GLU A 135 -20.09 -0.89 -12.18
N ASP A 136 -18.87 -1.39 -12.01
CA ASP A 136 -17.67 -0.58 -12.12
C ASP A 136 -17.50 -0.03 -13.54
N CYS A 137 -16.83 1.11 -13.68
CA CYS A 137 -16.47 1.63 -15.00
C CYS A 137 -15.59 0.60 -15.74
N PRO A 138 -15.94 0.17 -16.97
CA PRO A 138 -15.24 -0.93 -17.66
C PRO A 138 -13.77 -0.62 -17.99
N LEU A 139 -13.38 0.66 -18.05
CA LEU A 139 -11.97 1.06 -18.20
C LEU A 139 -11.20 1.03 -16.88
N CYS A 140 -11.88 1.30 -15.77
CA CYS A 140 -11.27 1.46 -14.46
C CYS A 140 -11.31 0.17 -13.64
N ALA A 141 -12.30 -0.70 -13.85
CA ALA A 141 -12.51 -1.93 -13.11
C ALA A 141 -11.22 -2.78 -13.04
N ALA A 142 -10.61 -3.06 -14.20
CA ALA A 142 -9.35 -3.81 -14.27
C ALA A 142 -8.17 -3.11 -13.56
N ARG A 143 -8.15 -1.77 -13.57
CA ARG A 143 -7.09 -0.99 -12.91
C ARG A 143 -7.21 -1.08 -11.39
N TYR A 144 -8.43 -1.05 -10.86
CA TYR A 144 -8.68 -1.04 -9.42
C TYR A 144 -8.92 -2.42 -8.82
N GLN A 145 -9.06 -3.46 -9.65
CA GLN A 145 -9.27 -4.84 -9.20
C GLN A 145 -8.22 -5.29 -8.17
N LYS A 146 -6.93 -4.99 -8.39
CA LYS A 146 -5.87 -5.33 -7.41
C LYS A 146 -6.09 -4.67 -6.05
N VAL A 147 -6.59 -3.43 -6.03
CA VAL A 147 -6.87 -2.73 -4.78
C VAL A 147 -8.06 -3.38 -4.09
N VAL A 148 -9.13 -3.68 -4.83
CA VAL A 148 -10.33 -4.36 -4.32
C VAL A 148 -9.99 -5.75 -3.78
N ASP A 149 -9.20 -6.54 -4.51
CA ASP A 149 -8.73 -7.87 -4.07
C ASP A 149 -7.91 -7.78 -2.78
N MET A 150 -7.06 -6.74 -2.67
CA MET A 150 -6.34 -6.46 -1.42
C MET A 150 -7.31 -6.14 -0.28
N LEU A 151 -8.33 -5.29 -0.49
CA LEU A 151 -9.35 -4.99 0.54
C LEU A 151 -10.06 -6.26 1.00
N HIS A 152 -10.51 -7.08 0.05
CA HIS A 152 -11.20 -8.34 0.34
C HIS A 152 -10.29 -9.31 1.10
N SER A 153 -9.02 -9.41 0.69
CA SER A 153 -8.03 -10.22 1.41
C SER A 153 -7.82 -9.71 2.85
N GLN A 154 -7.78 -8.39 3.07
CA GLN A 154 -7.69 -7.80 4.41
C GLN A 154 -8.90 -8.18 5.28
N GLU A 155 -10.12 -8.06 4.75
CA GLU A 155 -11.36 -8.43 5.46
C GLU A 155 -11.45 -9.92 5.79
N GLU A 156 -11.01 -10.79 4.89
CA GLU A 156 -10.94 -12.22 5.17
C GLU A 156 -9.89 -12.56 6.22
N ASN A 157 -8.72 -11.91 6.15
CA ASN A 157 -7.63 -12.14 7.10
C ASN A 157 -7.99 -11.65 8.50
N HIS A 158 -8.78 -10.56 8.61
CA HIS A 158 -9.34 -10.10 9.87
C HIS A 158 -10.11 -11.19 10.61
N LYS A 159 -10.80 -12.10 9.90
CA LYS A 159 -11.60 -13.17 10.52
C LYS A 159 -10.79 -14.40 10.94
N LYS A 160 -9.51 -14.50 10.55
CA LYS A 160 -8.69 -15.72 10.65
C LYS A 160 -7.60 -15.62 11.74
N HIS A 161 -7.92 -15.09 12.92
CA HIS A 161 -6.97 -14.97 14.05
C HIS A 161 -6.35 -16.32 14.46
N GLU A 162 -7.12 -17.41 14.40
CA GLU A 162 -6.66 -18.77 14.71
C GLU A 162 -5.52 -19.25 13.80
N LEU A 163 -5.53 -18.87 12.53
CA LEU A 163 -4.45 -19.23 11.60
C LEU A 163 -3.16 -18.48 11.94
N PHE A 164 -3.27 -17.24 12.42
CA PHE A 164 -2.13 -16.46 12.90
C PHE A 164 -1.45 -17.12 14.09
N PHE A 165 -2.20 -17.51 15.13
CA PHE A 165 -1.62 -18.16 16.31
C PHE A 165 -0.93 -19.49 15.94
N LYS A 166 -1.54 -20.29 15.07
CA LYS A 166 -0.91 -21.52 14.54
C LYS A 166 0.37 -21.26 13.75
N GLN A 167 0.44 -20.17 13.00
CA GLN A 167 1.66 -19.78 12.26
C GLN A 167 2.73 -19.26 13.23
N LEU A 168 2.34 -18.49 14.24
CA LEU A 168 3.25 -17.93 15.24
C LEU A 168 3.96 -19.03 16.01
N GLU A 169 3.21 -20.03 16.51
CA GLU A 169 3.75 -21.18 17.26
C GLU A 169 4.73 -22.03 16.45
N LYS A 170 4.53 -22.13 15.13
CA LYS A 170 5.38 -22.91 14.22
C LYS A 170 6.58 -22.14 13.69
N SER A 171 6.53 -20.82 13.73
CA SER A 171 7.56 -19.96 13.11
C SER A 171 8.81 -19.86 13.98
N LYS A 172 9.97 -19.78 13.32
CA LYS A 172 11.26 -19.53 13.98
C LYS A 172 11.41 -18.05 14.37
N ASP A 173 10.87 -17.15 13.54
CA ASP A 173 10.93 -15.70 13.70
C ASP A 173 9.54 -15.10 13.97
N GLY A 174 9.09 -15.17 15.21
CA GLY A 174 7.75 -14.70 15.59
C GLY A 174 7.52 -13.21 15.34
N TYR A 175 8.57 -12.38 15.42
CA TYR A 175 8.45 -10.95 15.12
C TYR A 175 8.07 -10.68 13.65
N ALA A 176 8.64 -11.45 12.71
CA ALA A 176 8.32 -11.27 11.30
C ALA A 176 6.85 -11.64 11.01
N VAL A 177 6.35 -12.71 11.64
CA VAL A 177 4.95 -13.12 11.53
C VAL A 177 4.02 -12.07 12.13
N VAL A 178 4.36 -11.51 13.29
CA VAL A 178 3.58 -10.43 13.91
C VAL A 178 3.59 -9.16 13.04
N ALA A 179 4.75 -8.77 12.51
CA ALA A 179 4.87 -7.59 11.66
C ALA A 179 4.08 -7.73 10.35
N ASP A 180 4.14 -8.89 9.70
CA ASP A 180 3.36 -9.19 8.49
C ASP A 180 1.85 -9.23 8.80
N TYR A 181 1.47 -9.84 9.92
CA TYR A 181 0.07 -9.89 10.35
C TYR A 181 -0.51 -8.50 10.63
N LEU A 182 0.24 -7.63 11.30
CA LEU A 182 -0.15 -6.23 11.53
C LEU A 182 -0.21 -5.44 10.23
N GLY A 183 0.73 -5.65 9.31
CA GLY A 183 0.76 -5.01 7.99
C GLY A 183 -0.44 -5.36 7.11
N LYS A 184 -1.06 -6.52 7.32
CA LYS A 184 -2.27 -6.99 6.60
C LYS A 184 -3.59 -6.39 7.12
N GLY A 185 -3.55 -5.44 8.04
CA GLY A 185 -4.75 -4.69 8.45
C GLY A 185 -5.65 -5.46 9.41
N MET A 186 -5.14 -5.74 10.61
CA MET A 186 -5.89 -6.40 11.70
C MET A 186 -7.02 -5.53 12.27
N PHE A 187 -6.93 -4.20 12.11
CA PHE A 187 -7.94 -3.29 12.64
C PHE A 187 -8.95 -2.95 11.54
N PRO A 188 -10.26 -3.04 11.81
CA PRO A 188 -11.25 -2.51 10.89
C PRO A 188 -10.91 -1.04 10.67
N ARG A 189 -10.95 -0.60 9.40
CA ARG A 189 -10.83 0.83 9.10
C ARG A 189 -11.91 1.52 9.90
N LYS A 190 -11.54 2.55 10.67
CA LYS A 190 -12.52 3.38 11.37
C LYS A 190 -13.52 3.84 10.31
N SER A 191 -14.75 3.34 10.36
CA SER A 191 -15.84 4.03 9.72
C SER A 191 -15.90 5.38 10.42
N SER A 192 -15.49 6.44 9.74
CA SER A 192 -15.92 7.79 10.07
C SER A 192 -17.43 7.84 9.84
N LEU A 193 -18.14 7.23 10.78
CA LEU A 193 -19.58 7.20 10.98
C LEU A 193 -19.78 7.44 12.47
N THR A 194 -19.47 8.66 12.88
CA THR A 194 -20.11 9.37 13.98
C THR A 194 -19.83 10.84 13.79
#